data_AF-A0A3N4LXI2-F1
#
_entry.id   AF-A0A3N4LXI2-F1
#
_cell.length_a   1.000
_cell.length_b   1.000
_cell.length_c   1.000
_cell.angle_alpha   90.00
_cell.angle_beta   90.00
_cell.angle_gamma   90.00
#
_symmetry.space_group_name_H-M   'P 1'
#
loop_
_entity.id
_entity.type
_entity.pdbx_description
1 polymer ?
#
loop_
_entity_poly.entity_id
_entity_poly.type
_entity_poly.pdbx_seq_one_letter_code
_entity_poly.pdbx_strand_id
1 'polypeptide(L)' 'MRQRFDDFIESVDLPILYGASAIANHLCIYQYNQETCRLLSRLIPDDEELSIDRAPANRWNIDVLAPEGEQQL' A
#
# COMPACT_ATOMS: atom_id res chain seq x y z
N MET A 1 -0.66 6.92 -5.62
CA MET A 1 0.38 6.27 -4.79
C MET A 1 0.79 4.91 -5.34
N ARG A 2 -0.15 4.04 -5.74
CA ARG A 2 0.15 2.66 -6.18
C ARG A 2 0.95 2.57 -7.48
N GLN A 3 0.77 3.51 -8.40
CA GLN A 3 1.60 3.64 -9.61
C GLN A 3 3.09 3.87 -9.30
N ARG A 4 3.42 4.45 -8.13
CA ARG A 4 4.83 4.69 -7.76
C ARG A 4 5.58 3.43 -7.38
N PHE A 5 4.92 2.28 -7.19
CA PHE A 5 5.64 1.02 -7.03
C PHE A 5 6.43 0.69 -8.29
N ASP A 6 5.85 0.96 -9.47
CA ASP A 6 6.51 0.74 -10.77
C ASP A 6 7.70 1.69 -10.96
N ASP A 7 7.64 2.92 -10.44
CA ASP A 7 8.78 3.86 -10.49
C ASP A 7 9.97 3.40 -9.65
N PHE A 8 9.73 2.68 -8.55
CA PHE A 8 10.77 2.24 -7.62
C PHE A 8 11.24 0.80 -7.85
N ILE A 9 10.47 -0.01 -8.59
CA ILE A 9 10.75 -1.44 -8.77
C ILE A 9 12.13 -1.68 -9.38
N GLU A 10 12.53 -0.86 -10.35
CA GLU A 10 13.80 -1.00 -11.07
C GLU A 10 15.01 -0.71 -10.16
N SER A 11 14.79 -0.04 -9.03
CA SER A 11 15.83 0.34 -8.07
C SER A 11 15.99 -0.64 -6.91
N VAL A 12 15.14 -1.66 -6.80
CA VAL A 12 15.11 -2.57 -5.64
C VAL A 12 15.08 -4.03 -6.09
N ASP A 13 16.08 -4.81 -5.67
CA ASP A 13 16.21 -6.25 -5.95
C ASP A 13 15.53 -7.10 -4.86
N LEU A 14 14.22 -6.87 -4.65
CA LEU A 14 13.42 -7.63 -3.69
C LEU A 14 12.20 -8.25 -4.39
N PRO A 15 12.00 -9.57 -4.32
CA PRO A 15 10.91 -10.24 -5.04
C PRO A 15 9.52 -9.78 -4.57
N ILE A 16 9.42 -9.31 -3.33
CA ILE A 16 8.21 -8.69 -2.76
C ILE A 16 8.58 -7.32 -2.22
N LEU A 17 7.91 -6.30 -2.74
CA LEU A 17 7.98 -4.93 -2.23
C LEU A 17 6.80 -4.68 -1.32
N TYR A 18 7.10 -4.28 -0.08
CA TYR A 18 6.11 -3.83 0.88
C TYR A 18 6.03 -2.31 0.83
N GLY A 19 4.81 -1.77 0.85
CA GLY A 19 4.62 -0.35 1.08
C GLY A 19 3.45 -0.11 2.02
N ALA A 20 3.37 1.10 2.57
CA ALA A 20 2.33 1.48 3.51
C ALA A 20 1.74 2.84 3.14
N SER A 21 0.43 2.98 3.32
CA SER A 21 -0.22 4.29 3.45
C SER A 21 -0.57 4.50 4.91
N ALA A 22 -0.43 5.74 5.39
CA ALA A 22 -0.81 6.13 6.73
C ALA A 22 -1.82 7.27 6.69
N ILE A 23 -2.91 7.16 7.46
CA ILE A 23 -3.85 8.24 7.72
C ILE A 23 -4.18 8.21 9.22
N ALA A 24 -3.86 9.28 9.93
CA ALA A 24 -3.95 9.36 11.39
C ALA A 24 -3.21 8.16 12.04
N ASN A 25 -3.86 7.43 12.94
CA ASN A 25 -3.34 6.23 13.60
C ASN A 25 -3.52 4.93 12.80
N HIS A 26 -4.08 4.99 11.59
CA HIS A 26 -4.36 3.79 10.80
C HIS A 26 -3.34 3.60 9.68
N LEU A 27 -2.84 2.37 9.55
CA LEU A 27 -2.00 1.93 8.45
C LEU A 27 -2.76 0.99 7.51
N CYS A 28 -2.43 1.10 6.22
CA CYS A 28 -2.80 0.16 5.19
C CYS A 28 -1.53 -0.36 4.51
N ILE A 29 -1.28 -1.66 4.63
CA ILE A 29 -0.10 -2.31 4.05
C ILE A 29 -0.42 -2.87 2.66
N TYR A 30 0.51 -2.71 1.74
CA TYR A 30 0.47 -3.26 0.39
C TYR A 30 1.64 -4.21 0.19
N GLN A 31 1.40 -5.22 -0.63
CA GLN A 31 2.44 -6.08 -1.17
C GLN A 31 2.35 -6.03 -2.68
N TYR A 32 3.50 -5.83 -3.28
CA TYR A 32 3.72 -5.87 -4.71
C TYR A 32 4.70 -7.00 -4.99
N ASN A 33 4.29 -7.97 -5.81
CA ASN A 33 5.16 -9.08 -6.23
C ASN A 33 5.79 -8.72 -7.58
N GLN A 34 7.12 -8.66 -7.61
CA GLN A 34 7.87 -8.27 -8.81
C GLN A 34 7.76 -9.29 -9.94
N GLU A 35 7.76 -10.59 -9.63
CA GLU A 35 7.70 -11.66 -10.64
C GLU A 35 6.39 -11.66 -11.43
N THR A 36 5.29 -11.30 -10.77
CA THR A 36 3.94 -11.32 -11.35
C THR A 36 3.42 -9.93 -11.73
N CYS A 37 4.17 -8.88 -11.38
CA CYS A 37 3.75 -7.48 -11.42
C CYS A 37 2.37 -7.25 -10.79
N ARG A 38 2.03 -8.02 -9.75
CA ARG A 38 0.73 -7.93 -9.09
C ARG A 38 0.84 -7.16 -7.79
N LEU A 39 0.13 -6.04 -7.74
CA LEU A 39 -0.29 -5.43 -6.50
C LEU A 39 -1.55 -6.13 -5.99
N LEU A 40 -1.59 -6.51 -4.71
CA LEU A 40 -2.77 -7.16 -4.10
C LEU A 40 -4.05 -6.29 -4.06
N SER A 41 -4.02 -5.08 -4.61
CA SER A 41 -5.21 -4.23 -4.81
C SER A 41 -5.26 -3.80 -6.27
N ARG A 42 -6.43 -3.90 -6.91
CA ARG A 42 -6.62 -3.35 -8.26
C ARG A 42 -6.25 -1.87 -8.24
N LEU A 43 -5.39 -1.46 -9.18
CA LEU A 43 -5.15 -0.05 -9.45
C LEU A 43 -6.48 0.60 -9.89
N ILE A 44 -6.76 1.77 -9.34
CA ILE A 44 -7.75 2.68 -9.90
C ILE A 44 -6.96 3.65 -10.80
N PRO A 45 -7.40 3.93 -12.04
CA PRO A 45 -6.78 4.97 -12.87
C PRO A 45 -6.66 6.28 -12.08
N ASP A 46 -5.61 7.05 -12.32
CA ASP A 46 -5.40 8.32 -11.60
C ASP A 46 -6.36 9.41 -12.12
N ASP A 47 -6.69 10.39 -11.28
CA ASP A 47 -7.55 11.53 -11.61
C ASP A 47 -6.92 12.82 -11.06
N GLU A 48 -6.85 13.86 -11.89
CA GLU A 48 -6.13 15.10 -11.56
C GLU A 48 -6.85 15.95 -10.49
N GLU A 49 -8.16 15.77 -10.32
CA GLU A 49 -8.99 16.57 -9.41
C GLU A 49 -9.41 15.78 -8.17
N LEU A 50 -9.39 14.45 -8.24
CA LEU A 50 -9.90 13.57 -7.20
C LEU A 50 -8.84 12.60 -6.67
N SER A 51 -8.69 12.53 -5.36
CA SER A 51 -7.92 11.48 -4.70
C SER A 51 -8.68 10.14 -4.71
N ILE A 52 -8.79 9.51 -5.88
CA ILE A 52 -9.51 8.24 -6.07
C ILE A 52 -8.68 7.00 -5.77
N ASP A 53 -7.36 7.13 -5.63
CA ASP A 53 -6.45 6.03 -5.24
C ASP A 53 -6.55 5.68 -3.72
N ARG A 54 -7.72 5.85 -3.10
CA ARG A 54 -7.94 5.52 -1.69
C ARG A 54 -8.04 4.01 -1.50
N ALA A 55 -7.32 3.46 -0.51
CA ALA A 55 -7.49 2.05 -0.14
C ALA A 55 -8.93 1.78 0.35
N PRO A 56 -9.52 0.62 0.03
CA PRO A 56 -10.77 0.17 0.61
C PRO A 56 -10.80 0.31 2.14
N ALA A 57 -11.95 0.68 2.71
CA ALA A 57 -12.07 0.96 4.15
C ALA A 57 -11.59 -0.20 5.04
N ASN A 58 -11.83 -1.45 4.62
CA ASN A 58 -11.42 -2.65 5.34
C ASN A 58 -9.90 -2.92 5.35
N ARG A 59 -9.10 -2.15 4.61
CA ARG A 59 -7.63 -2.25 4.61
C ARG A 59 -6.92 -1.29 5.56
N TRP A 60 -7.66 -0.35 6.15
CA TRP A 60 -7.16 0.52 7.22
C TRP A 60 -7.35 -0.19 8.56
N ASN A 61 -6.79 -1.40 8.68
CA ASN A 61 -7.13 -2.33 9.76
C ASN A 61 -6.03 -2.45 10.82
N ILE A 62 -4.93 -1.70 10.68
CA ILE A 62 -3.87 -1.63 11.68
C ILE A 62 -3.98 -0.27 12.36
N ASP A 63 -4.43 -0.25 13.61
CA ASP A 63 -4.34 0.93 14.48
C ASP A 63 -3.04 0.87 15.27
N VAL A 64 -2.08 1.73 14.94
CA VAL A 64 -0.73 1.70 15.54
C VAL A 64 -0.71 2.13 17.00
N LEU A 65 -1.79 2.72 17.51
CA LEU A 65 -1.91 3.10 18.91
C LEU A 65 -2.59 2.00 19.74
N ALA A 66 -3.16 0.98 19.09
CA ALA A 66 -3.66 -0.20 19.75
C ALA A 66 -2.51 -1.20 19.98
N PRO A 67 -2.42 -1.86 21.15
CA PRO A 67 -1.39 -2.88 21.41
C PRO A 67 -1.37 -4.00 20.35
N GLU A 68 -2.53 -4.36 19.81
CA GLU A 68 -2.67 -5.38 18.77
C GLU A 68 -2.13 -4.90 17.41
N GLY A 69 -2.14 -3.59 17.15
CA GLY A 69 -1.59 -3.02 15.93
C GLY A 69 -0.07 -2.86 15.99
N GLU A 70 0.49 -2.57 17.17
CA GLU A 70 1.95 -2.59 17.38
C GLU A 70 2.55 -3.98 17.10
N GLN A 71 1.85 -5.06 17.49
CA GLN A 71 2.31 -6.43 17.26
C GLN A 71 2.23 -6.90 15.79
N GLN A 72 1.51 -6.16 14.93
CA GLN A 72 1.35 -6.51 13.51
C GLN A 72 2.36 -5.81 12.59
N LEU A 73 3.20 -4.95 13.15
CA LEU A 73 4.29 -4.25 12.48
C LEU A 73 5.63 -4.92 12.74
#